data_AF-A0A014MKA4-F1
#
_entry.id   AF-A0A014MKA4-F1
#
_cell.length_a   1.000
_cell.length_b   1.000
_cell.length_c   1.000
_cell.angle_alpha   90.00
_cell.angle_beta   90.00
_cell.angle_gamma   90.00
#
_symmetry.space_group_name_H-M   'P 1'
#
loop_
_entity.id
_entity.type
_entity.pdbx_description
1 polymer ?
#
loop_
_entity_poly.entity_id
_entity_poly.type
_entity_poly.pdbx_seq_one_letter_code
_entity_poly.pdbx_strand_id
1 'polypeptide(L)'
;MLTEFRQAAQEPDTDRRMMRIASEYVRFAGEHPHLYQVMNDPVVDADERRRVAEPAIDVLKELLTTWSAAHDVVLADPDQACEILWGTLYGIASLSYLGNVGNDRARRLAEQALRAILLGWRTEAPANGRPTSS
;
A
#
# COMPACT_ATOMS: atom_id res chain seq x y z
N MET A 1 2.70 -12.00 -10.80
CA MET A 1 2.99 -10.77 -10.01
C MET A 1 3.43 -9.61 -10.91
N LEU A 2 4.62 -9.66 -11.54
CA LEU A 2 5.15 -8.52 -12.30
C LEU A 2 4.29 -8.09 -13.49
N THR A 3 3.62 -9.02 -14.18
CA THR A 3 2.77 -8.70 -15.34
C THR A 3 1.49 -7.99 -14.92
N GLU A 4 0.85 -8.47 -13.86
CA GLU A 4 -0.42 -7.92 -13.37
C GLU A 4 -0.20 -6.58 -12.65
N PHE A 5 0.92 -6.43 -11.95
CA PHE A 5 1.36 -5.14 -11.42
C PHE A 5 1.65 -4.13 -12.53
N ARG A 6 2.33 -4.54 -13.61
CA ARG A 6 2.53 -3.66 -14.78
C ARG A 6 1.21 -3.24 -15.41
N GLN A 7 0.25 -4.15 -15.51
CA GLN A 7 -1.07 -3.83 -16.07
C GLN A 7 -1.86 -2.89 -15.13
N ALA A 8 -1.81 -3.12 -13.82
CA ALA A 8 -2.41 -2.22 -12.84
C ALA A 8 -1.77 -0.83 -12.91
N ALA A 9 -0.46 -0.73 -13.10
CA ALA A 9 0.27 0.51 -13.24
C ALA A 9 -0.09 1.31 -14.51
N GLN A 10 -0.66 0.67 -15.53
CA GLN A 10 -1.16 1.33 -16.74
C GLN A 10 -2.53 2.00 -16.57
N GLU A 11 -3.19 1.84 -15.42
CA GLU A 11 -4.46 2.51 -15.12
C GLU A 11 -4.27 4.05 -15.15
N PRO A 12 -4.98 4.80 -16.00
CA PRO A 12 -4.76 6.24 -16.15
C PRO A 12 -5.24 7.05 -14.95
N ASP A 13 -6.28 6.59 -14.26
CA ASP A 13 -6.81 7.23 -13.05
C ASP A 13 -5.98 6.84 -11.82
N THR A 14 -5.41 7.84 -11.14
CA THR A 14 -4.49 7.62 -10.01
C THR A 14 -5.15 6.91 -8.83
N ASP A 15 -6.40 7.26 -8.52
CA ASP A 15 -7.19 6.60 -7.47
C ASP A 15 -7.40 5.11 -7.79
N ARG A 16 -7.87 4.80 -9.01
CA ARG A 16 -8.06 3.42 -9.47
C ARG A 16 -6.74 2.66 -9.54
N ARG A 17 -5.64 3.31 -9.96
CA ARG A 17 -4.32 2.69 -10.01
C ARG A 17 -3.88 2.22 -8.64
N MET A 18 -4.01 3.09 -7.63
CA MET A 18 -3.72 2.75 -6.23
C MET A 18 -4.56 1.55 -5.77
N MET A 19 -5.87 1.57 -6.02
CA MET A 19 -6.75 0.45 -5.63
C MET A 19 -6.39 -0.87 -6.32
N ARG A 20 -6.11 -0.84 -7.63
CA ARG A 20 -5.76 -2.05 -8.39
C ARG A 20 -4.47 -2.67 -7.88
N ILE A 21 -3.45 -1.86 -7.59
CA ILE A 21 -2.18 -2.35 -7.05
C ILE A 21 -2.35 -2.98 -5.67
N ALA A 22 -3.15 -2.37 -4.78
CA ALA A 22 -3.48 -2.96 -3.49
C ALA A 22 -4.20 -4.32 -3.62
N SER A 23 -5.20 -4.39 -4.51
CA SER A 23 -5.95 -5.62 -4.78
C SER A 23 -5.04 -6.73 -5.33
N GLU A 24 -4.16 -6.40 -6.28
CA GLU A 24 -3.21 -7.34 -6.88
C GLU A 24 -2.14 -7.83 -5.90
N TYR A 25 -1.66 -6.98 -5.00
CA TYR A 25 -0.73 -7.38 -3.94
C TYR A 25 -1.35 -8.45 -3.02
N VAL A 26 -2.59 -8.23 -2.57
CA VAL A 26 -3.27 -9.19 -1.70
C VAL A 26 -3.68 -10.46 -2.45
N ARG A 27 -4.10 -10.33 -3.72
CA ARG A 27 -4.36 -11.48 -4.60
C ARG A 27 -3.12 -12.37 -4.69
N PHE A 28 -1.96 -11.77 -4.98
CA PHE A 28 -0.68 -12.47 -5.05
C PHE A 28 -0.37 -13.25 -3.78
N ALA A 29 -0.56 -12.65 -2.60
CA ALA A 29 -0.28 -13.31 -1.33
C ALA A 29 -1.12 -14.57 -1.09
N GLY A 30 -2.39 -14.57 -1.52
CA GLY A 30 -3.27 -15.73 -1.38
C GLY A 30 -3.13 -16.78 -2.48
N GLU A 31 -2.87 -16.37 -3.73
CA GLU A 31 -2.68 -17.30 -4.85
C GLU A 31 -1.29 -17.94 -4.87
N HIS A 32 -0.30 -17.27 -4.29
CA HIS A 32 1.10 -17.74 -4.28
C HIS A 32 1.68 -17.74 -2.85
N PRO A 33 1.10 -18.51 -1.90
CA PRO A 33 1.49 -18.47 -0.50
C PRO A 33 2.96 -18.82 -0.27
N HIS A 34 3.53 -19.76 -1.03
CA HIS A 34 4.95 -20.12 -0.91
C HIS A 34 5.90 -18.99 -1.34
N LEU A 35 5.54 -18.23 -2.38
CA LEU A 35 6.35 -17.08 -2.80
C LEU A 35 6.21 -15.93 -1.81
N TYR A 36 5.00 -15.71 -1.31
CA TYR A 36 4.76 -14.73 -0.26
C TYR A 36 5.53 -15.07 1.03
N GLN A 37 5.61 -16.34 1.40
CA GLN A 37 6.43 -16.80 2.52
C GLN A 37 7.91 -16.49 2.29
N VAL A 38 8.47 -16.88 1.14
CA VAL A 38 9.89 -16.66 0.82
C VAL A 38 10.26 -15.17 0.88
N MET A 39 9.40 -14.30 0.36
CA MET A 39 9.64 -12.85 0.39
C MET A 39 9.68 -12.26 1.80
N ASN A 40 8.98 -12.88 2.75
CA ASN A 40 8.79 -12.33 4.09
C ASN A 40 9.43 -13.20 5.17
N ASP A 41 10.22 -14.21 4.77
CA ASP A 41 10.79 -15.19 5.68
C ASP A 41 11.80 -14.53 6.64
N PRO A 42 11.60 -14.62 7.96
CA PRO A 42 12.50 -14.01 8.94
C PRO A 42 13.87 -14.67 9.01
N VAL A 43 14.08 -15.83 8.37
CA VAL A 43 15.40 -16.48 8.22
C VAL A 43 16.34 -15.61 7.36
N VAL A 44 15.79 -14.80 6.45
CA VAL A 44 16.56 -13.83 5.69
C VAL A 44 16.84 -12.61 6.58
N ASP A 45 18.11 -12.18 6.60
CA ASP A 45 18.55 -11.00 7.36
C ASP A 45 17.68 -9.77 7.03
N ALA A 46 17.46 -8.91 8.04
CA ALA A 46 16.55 -7.77 7.89
C ALA A 46 17.05 -6.76 6.85
N ASP A 47 18.37 -6.55 6.74
CA ASP A 47 18.94 -5.63 5.75
C ASP A 47 18.88 -6.23 4.35
N GLU A 48 19.04 -7.55 4.23
CA GLU A 48 18.84 -8.27 2.98
C GLU A 48 17.38 -8.19 2.51
N ARG A 49 16.41 -8.42 3.42
CA ARG A 49 14.98 -8.27 3.12
C ARG A 49 14.64 -6.85 2.69
N ARG A 50 15.18 -5.84 3.38
CA ARG A 50 15.00 -4.44 3.02
C ARG A 50 15.52 -4.17 1.60
N ARG A 51 16.73 -4.62 1.28
CA ARG A 51 17.35 -4.44 -0.04
C ARG A 51 16.54 -5.08 -1.17
N VAL A 52 15.98 -6.27 -0.93
CA VAL A 52 15.14 -6.96 -1.92
C VAL A 52 13.77 -6.27 -2.08
N ALA A 53 13.24 -5.68 -1.01
CA ALA A 53 11.97 -4.94 -1.04
C ALA A 53 12.10 -3.50 -1.58
N GLU A 54 13.30 -2.93 -1.56
CA GLU A 54 13.58 -1.53 -1.93
C GLU A 54 12.99 -1.14 -3.30
N PRO A 55 13.13 -1.93 -4.38
CA PRO A 55 12.52 -1.57 -5.67
C PRO A 55 10.99 -1.51 -5.63
N ALA A 56 10.34 -2.34 -4.81
CA ALA A 56 8.89 -2.31 -4.65
C ALA A 56 8.45 -1.11 -3.80
N ILE A 57 9.25 -0.73 -2.82
CA ILE A 57 9.05 0.48 -2.00
C ILE A 57 9.16 1.72 -2.88
N ASP A 58 10.17 1.81 -3.76
CA ASP A 58 10.35 2.94 -4.67
C ASP A 58 9.14 3.13 -5.60
N VAL A 59 8.61 2.03 -6.14
CA VAL A 59 7.37 2.06 -6.94
C VAL A 59 6.19 2.59 -6.12
N LEU A 60 6.04 2.17 -4.86
CA LEU A 60 4.98 2.67 -3.98
C LEU A 60 5.14 4.16 -3.69
N LYS A 61 6.38 4.64 -3.48
CA LYS A 61 6.68 6.07 -3.30
C LYS A 61 6.34 6.88 -4.55
N GLU A 62 6.66 6.39 -5.74
CA GLU A 62 6.32 7.06 -7.00
C GLU A 62 4.81 7.15 -7.21
N LEU A 63 4.08 6.07 -6.93
CA LEU A 63 2.62 6.04 -7.00
C LEU A 63 1.99 7.02 -6.02
N LEU A 64 2.49 7.05 -4.79
CA LEU A 64 2.04 7.96 -3.75
C LEU A 64 2.32 9.43 -4.12
N THR A 65 3.49 9.71 -4.69
CA THR A 65 3.87 11.04 -5.19
C THR A 65 2.97 11.49 -6.34
N THR A 66 2.69 10.58 -7.28
CA THR A 66 1.81 10.86 -8.41
C THR A 66 0.39 11.14 -7.93
N TRP A 67 -0.10 10.32 -6.99
CA TRP A 67 -1.41 10.50 -6.39
C TRP A 67 -1.50 11.81 -5.61
N SER A 68 -0.53 12.13 -4.76
CA SER A 68 -0.56 13.35 -3.94
C SER A 68 -0.56 14.61 -4.81
N ALA A 69 0.23 14.63 -5.89
CA ALA A 69 0.24 15.70 -6.87
C ALA A 69 -1.10 15.85 -7.62
N ALA A 70 -1.74 14.74 -8.00
CA ALA A 70 -3.04 14.76 -8.70
C ALA A 70 -4.19 15.28 -7.82
N HIS A 71 -4.06 15.15 -6.50
CA HIS A 71 -5.10 15.52 -5.54
C HIS A 71 -4.77 16.77 -4.70
N ASP A 72 -3.65 17.45 -4.98
CA ASP A 72 -3.16 18.61 -4.22
C ASP A 72 -3.04 18.32 -2.71
N VAL A 73 -2.53 17.13 -2.38
CA VAL A 73 -2.35 16.66 -1.00
C VAL A 73 -0.90 16.82 -0.58
N VAL A 74 -0.65 17.52 0.52
CA VAL A 74 0.68 17.59 1.14
C VAL A 74 0.82 16.49 2.19
N LEU A 75 1.63 15.49 1.88
CA LEU A 75 2.01 14.46 2.86
C LEU A 75 3.11 15.01 3.76
N ALA A 76 2.87 15.06 5.07
CA ALA A 76 3.83 15.60 6.04
C ALA A 76 5.16 14.85 6.02
N ASP A 77 5.11 13.53 5.85
CA ASP A 77 6.25 12.65 5.69
C ASP A 77 5.90 11.56 4.64
N PRO A 78 6.43 11.67 3.40
CA PRO A 78 6.16 10.71 2.34
C PRO A 78 6.66 9.28 2.64
N ASP A 79 7.75 9.14 3.38
CA ASP A 79 8.30 7.83 3.75
C ASP A 79 7.38 7.17 4.79
N GLN A 80 6.96 7.92 5.80
CA GLN A 80 5.98 7.43 6.78
C GLN A 80 4.65 7.08 6.12
N ALA A 81 4.17 7.89 5.17
CA ALA A 81 2.96 7.60 4.41
C ALA A 81 3.09 6.31 3.59
N CYS A 82 4.25 6.08 2.97
CA CYS A 82 4.57 4.84 2.28
C CYS A 82 4.56 3.64 3.23
N GLU A 83 5.15 3.76 4.42
CA GLU A 83 5.16 2.71 5.45
C GLU A 83 3.75 2.39 5.97
N ILE A 84 2.90 3.40 6.15
CA ILE A 84 1.49 3.21 6.54
C ILE A 84 0.75 2.39 5.49
N LEU A 85 0.92 2.71 4.20
CA LEU A 85 0.30 1.94 3.12
C LEU A 85 0.85 0.51 3.07
N TRP A 86 2.16 0.37 3.08
CA TRP A 86 2.82 -0.93 3.01
C TRP A 86 2.40 -1.82 4.19
N GLY A 87 2.48 -1.32 5.42
CA GLY A 87 2.11 -2.05 6.63
C GLY A 87 0.64 -2.47 6.64
N THR A 88 -0.26 -1.61 6.16
CA THR A 88 -1.69 -1.92 6.04
C THR A 88 -1.92 -3.06 5.04
N LEU A 89 -1.34 -2.97 3.84
CA LEU A 89 -1.50 -3.99 2.81
C LEU A 89 -0.83 -5.31 3.22
N TYR A 90 0.37 -5.24 3.80
CA TYR A 90 1.09 -6.38 4.32
C TYR A 90 0.29 -7.12 5.39
N GLY A 91 -0.30 -6.40 6.35
CA GLY A 91 -1.14 -6.99 7.39
C GLY A 91 -2.37 -7.71 6.82
N ILE A 92 -3.06 -7.09 5.85
CA ILE A 92 -4.23 -7.71 5.20
C ILE A 92 -3.83 -8.93 4.38
N ALA A 93 -2.73 -8.85 3.63
CA ALA A 93 -2.16 -9.98 2.90
C ALA A 93 -1.78 -11.14 3.84
N SER A 94 -1.15 -10.84 4.98
CA SER A 94 -0.81 -11.81 6.02
C SER A 94 -2.04 -12.49 6.62
N LEU A 95 -3.12 -11.73 6.88
CA LEU A 95 -4.40 -12.31 7.32
C LEU A 95 -4.99 -13.26 6.27
N SER A 96 -4.83 -12.96 4.98
CA SER A 96 -5.22 -13.87 3.90
C SER A 96 -4.36 -15.12 3.86
N TYR A 97 -3.05 -14.94 3.92
CA TYR A 97 -2.06 -16.01 3.84
C TYR A 97 -2.21 -17.02 4.99
N LEU A 98 -2.47 -16.54 6.21
CA LEU A 98 -2.71 -17.37 7.39
C LEU A 98 -4.07 -18.08 7.38
N GLY A 99 -4.93 -17.82 6.39
CA GLY A 99 -6.27 -18.39 6.29
C GLY A 99 -7.30 -17.75 7.22
N ASN A 100 -6.94 -16.70 7.96
CA ASN A 100 -7.86 -15.98 8.86
C ASN A 100 -8.96 -15.26 8.06
N VAL A 101 -8.65 -14.85 6.83
CA VAL A 101 -9.56 -14.17 5.91
C VAL A 101 -9.42 -14.80 4.53
N GLY A 102 -10.51 -15.15 3.85
CA GLY A 102 -10.44 -15.63 2.46
C GLY A 102 -9.90 -14.57 1.51
N ASN A 103 -9.20 -14.96 0.44
CA ASN A 103 -8.48 -14.02 -0.44
C ASN A 103 -9.39 -12.94 -1.05
N ASP A 104 -10.59 -13.30 -1.52
CA ASP A 104 -11.56 -12.32 -2.04
C ASP A 104 -11.96 -11.27 -1.01
N ARG A 105 -12.11 -11.68 0.26
CA ARG A 105 -12.43 -10.76 1.35
C ARG A 105 -11.23 -9.88 1.67
N ALA A 106 -10.02 -10.43 1.68
CA ALA A 106 -8.81 -9.66 1.91
C ALA A 106 -8.59 -8.61 0.82
N ARG A 107 -8.85 -8.93 -0.45
CA ARG A 107 -8.79 -7.95 -1.56
C ARG A 107 -9.75 -6.79 -1.36
N ARG A 108 -11.01 -7.07 -0.99
CA ARG A 108 -11.99 -6.03 -0.67
C ARG A 108 -11.57 -5.18 0.53
N LEU A 109 -10.99 -5.80 1.56
CA LEU A 109 -10.47 -5.08 2.73
C LEU A 109 -9.32 -4.14 2.35
N ALA A 110 -8.42 -4.57 1.48
CA ALA A 110 -7.30 -3.75 1.02
C ALA A 110 -7.78 -2.52 0.24
N GLU A 111 -8.72 -2.70 -0.70
CA GLU A 111 -9.33 -1.58 -1.43
C GLU A 111 -10.06 -0.60 -0.50
N GLN A 112 -10.80 -1.11 0.49
CA GLN A 112 -11.51 -0.28 1.47
C GLN A 112 -10.55 0.49 2.39
N ALA A 113 -9.52 -0.19 2.91
CA ALA A 113 -8.53 0.41 3.79
C ALA A 113 -7.75 1.51 3.05
N LEU A 114 -7.29 1.22 1.84
CA LEU A 114 -6.57 2.18 1.02
C LEU A 114 -7.46 3.39 0.70
N ARG A 115 -8.72 3.17 0.29
CA ARG A 115 -9.67 4.26 0.07
C ARG A 115 -9.85 5.13 1.32
N ALA A 116 -9.97 4.52 2.49
CA ALA A 116 -10.13 5.25 3.75
C ALA A 116 -8.91 6.11 4.09
N ILE A 117 -7.70 5.56 3.90
CA ILE A 117 -6.43 6.29 4.14
C ILE A 117 -6.30 7.47 3.17
N LEU A 118 -6.49 7.24 1.87
CA LEU A 118 -6.39 8.27 0.84
C LEU A 118 -7.44 9.39 1.06
N LEU A 119 -8.67 9.02 1.43
CA LEU A 119 -9.69 10.00 1.79
C LEU A 119 -9.29 10.79 3.04
N GLY A 120 -8.75 10.13 4.06
CA GLY A 120 -8.24 10.77 5.27
C GLY A 120 -7.25 11.88 4.95
N TRP A 121 -6.22 11.56 4.17
CA TRP A 121 -5.20 12.53 3.74
C TRP A 121 -5.75 13.68 2.89
N ARG A 122 -6.77 13.42 2.06
CA ARG A 122 -7.45 14.49 1.30
C ARG A 122 -8.26 15.44 2.17
N THR A 123 -8.76 14.97 3.30
CA THR A 123 -9.63 15.74 4.20
C THR A 123 -8.88 16.41 5.34
N GLU A 124 -7.60 16.07 5.54
CA GLU A 124 -6.78 16.66 6.58
C GLU A 124 -6.54 18.14 6.24
N ALA A 125 -7.21 19.03 6.99
CA ALA A 125 -6.98 20.47 6.87
C ALA A 125 -5.53 20.78 7.28
N PRO A 126 -4.85 21.74 6.62
CA PRO A 126 -3.52 22.15 7.02
C PRO A 126 -3.54 22.53 8.51
N ALA A 127 -2.62 21.96 9.28
CA ALA A 127 -2.57 22.02 10.75
C ALA A 127 -2.51 23.44 11.37
N ASN A 128 -2.57 24.50 10.57
CA ASN A 128 -2.47 25.91 10.97
C ASN A 128 -3.82 26.57 11.33
N GLY A 129 -4.91 25.81 11.46
CA GLY A 129 -6.25 26.35 11.73
C GLY A 129 -6.76 26.26 13.17
N ARG A 130 -6.01 25.67 14.12
CA ARG A 130 -6.47 25.62 15.53
C ARG A 130 -6.06 26.91 16.24
N PRO A 131 -7.01 27.80 16.62
CA PRO A 131 -6.67 28.90 17.50
C PRO A 131 -6.21 28.29 18.83
N THR A 132 -5.00 28.65 19.26
CA THR A 132 -4.57 28.47 20.64
C THR A 132 -5.50 29.32 21.49
N SER A 133 -6.45 28.66 22.16
CA SER A 133 -7.27 29.29 23.19
C SER A 133 -6.34 29.90 24.24
N SER A 134 -6.35 31.23 24.33
CA SER A 134 -5.76 31.99 25.44
C SER A 134 -6.70 32.01 26.63
#